data_AF-A0A8X6QRE2-F1
#
_entry.id   AF-A0A8X6QRE2-F1
#
_cell.length_a   1.000
_cell.length_b   1.000
_cell.length_c   1.000
_cell.angle_alpha   90.00
_cell.angle_beta   90.00
_cell.angle_gamma   90.00
#
_symmetry.space_group_name_H-M   'P 1'
#
loop_
_entity.id
_entity.type
_entity.pdbx_description
1 polymer ?
#
loop_
_entity_poly.entity_id
_entity_poly.type
_entity_poly.pdbx_seq_one_letter_code
_entity_poly.pdbx_strand_id
1 'polypeptide(L)'
;MNFTKQNEHPELLCQLSLEIINSIPSRALVLYTDVGRPDSGRTCSGVLMKTRTRENRYCFRNPDHSSVFRSELVAIRKALNLVLEADAEDVWNFER
;
A
#
# COMPACT_ATOMS: atom_id res chain seq x y z
N MET A 1 -19.02 -25.26 14.91
CA MET A 1 -17.97 -25.94 14.11
C MET A 1 -16.62 -25.53 14.67
N ASN A 2 -15.82 -26.49 15.15
CA ASN A 2 -14.47 -26.24 15.65
C ASN A 2 -13.51 -26.20 14.46
N PHE A 3 -12.84 -25.07 14.26
CA PHE A 3 -11.81 -24.93 13.23
C PHE A 3 -10.47 -25.41 13.81
N THR A 4 -10.03 -26.60 13.42
CA THR A 4 -8.66 -27.06 13.67
C THR A 4 -7.71 -26.44 12.65
N LYS A 5 -6.56 -25.95 13.13
CA LYS A 5 -5.48 -25.25 12.41
C LYS A 5 -4.84 -25.99 11.21
N GLN A 6 -5.39 -27.13 10.77
CA GLN A 6 -4.78 -28.04 9.80
C GLN A 6 -5.37 -27.98 8.38
N ASN A 7 -6.36 -27.11 8.12
CA ASN A 7 -7.09 -27.09 6.84
C ASN A 7 -6.93 -25.80 6.01
N GLU A 8 -5.88 -25.01 6.23
CA GLU A 8 -5.54 -23.93 5.30
C GLU A 8 -4.83 -24.55 4.09
N HIS A 9 -5.62 -24.94 3.08
CA HIS A 9 -5.11 -25.31 1.76
C HIS A 9 -4.50 -24.05 1.11
N PRO A 10 -3.17 -23.97 0.92
CA PRO A 10 -2.52 -22.79 0.35
C PRO A 10 -3.10 -22.42 -1.03
N GLU A 11 -3.54 -23.44 -1.78
CA GLU A 11 -4.22 -23.28 -3.07
C GLU A 11 -5.53 -22.53 -2.97
N LEU A 12 -6.35 -22.81 -1.96
CA LEU A 12 -7.62 -22.11 -1.73
C LEU A 12 -7.39 -20.65 -1.33
N LEU A 13 -6.40 -20.39 -0.46
CA LEU A 13 -6.03 -19.03 -0.07
C LEU A 13 -5.49 -18.24 -1.28
N CYS A 14 -4.68 -18.86 -2.13
CA CYS A 14 -4.26 -18.27 -3.39
C CYS A 14 -5.44 -17.94 -4.30
N GLN A 15 -6.39 -18.87 -4.47
CA GLN A 15 -7.55 -18.67 -5.33
C GLN A 15 -8.41 -17.49 -4.85
N LEU A 16 -8.71 -17.43 -3.55
CA LEU A 16 -9.49 -16.34 -2.96
C LEU A 16 -8.75 -14.98 -3.07
N SER A 17 -7.43 -14.99 -2.89
CA SER A 17 -6.61 -13.78 -3.04
C SER A 17 -6.63 -13.26 -4.48
N LEU A 18 -6.52 -14.15 -5.47
CA LEU A 18 -6.61 -13.80 -6.88
C LEU A 18 -7.99 -13.26 -7.26
N GLU A 19 -9.06 -13.86 -6.73
CA GLU A 19 -10.42 -13.37 -6.96
C GLU A 19 -10.60 -11.94 -6.43
N ILE A 20 -10.11 -11.67 -5.21
CA ILE A 20 -10.13 -10.31 -4.63
C ILE A 20 -9.32 -9.34 -5.49
N ILE A 21 -8.09 -9.70 -5.88
CA ILE A 21 -7.23 -8.84 -6.71
C ILE A 21 -7.88 -8.56 -8.06
N ASN A 22 -8.50 -9.56 -8.69
CA ASN A 22 -9.20 -9.41 -9.96
C ASN A 22 -10.48 -8.58 -9.85
N SER A 23 -11.07 -8.48 -8.66
CA SER A 23 -12.25 -7.64 -8.41
C SER A 23 -11.92 -6.15 -8.23
N ILE A 24 -10.63 -5.78 -8.09
CA ILE A 24 -10.20 -4.38 -7.95
C ILE A 24 -10.54 -3.62 -9.26
N PRO A 25 -11.33 -2.53 -9.21
CA PRO A 25 -11.67 -1.78 -10.41
C PRO A 25 -10.43 -1.25 -11.14
N SER A 26 -10.46 -1.27 -12.47
CA SER A 26 -9.36 -0.74 -13.30
C SER A 26 -9.13 0.77 -13.15
N ARG A 27 -10.12 1.49 -12.61
CA ARG A 27 -10.04 2.92 -12.27
C ARG A 27 -9.59 3.19 -10.83
N ALA A 28 -9.44 2.15 -10.01
CA ALA A 28 -9.06 2.32 -8.62
C ALA A 28 -7.70 3.03 -8.51
N LEU A 29 -7.60 3.90 -7.51
CA LEU A 29 -6.33 4.49 -7.14
C LEU A 29 -5.41 3.43 -6.54
N VAL A 30 -4.19 3.31 -7.08
CA VAL A 30 -3.17 2.39 -6.59
C VAL A 30 -2.06 3.19 -5.89
N LEU A 31 -1.75 2.81 -4.66
CA LEU A 31 -0.65 3.37 -3.88
C LEU A 31 0.46 2.33 -3.79
N TYR A 32 1.68 2.72 -4.17
CA TYR A 32 2.88 1.95 -3.87
C TYR A 32 3.69 2.70 -2.84
N THR A 33 4.13 2.01 -1.80
CA THR A 33 5.02 2.55 -0.78
C THR A 33 6.38 1.89 -0.91
N ASP A 34 7.43 2.66 -0.66
CA ASP A 34 8.78 2.14 -0.66
C ASP A 34 9.64 2.89 0.36
N VAL A 35 10.71 2.25 0.78
CA VAL A 35 11.73 2.78 1.66
C VAL A 35 12.99 3.09 0.87
N GLY A 36 13.21 4.38 0.62
CA GLY A 36 14.42 4.86 -0.03
C GLY A 36 15.54 5.13 0.97
N ARG A 37 16.78 5.03 0.52
CA ARG A 37 17.93 5.65 1.18
C ARG A 37 18.67 6.51 0.15
N PRO A 38 18.30 7.80 -0.02
CA PRO A 38 19.10 8.69 -0.84
C PRO A 38 20.55 8.77 -0.33
N ASP A 39 21.49 9.09 -1.23
CA ASP A 39 22.95 9.06 -1.02
C ASP A 39 23.46 9.77 0.25
N SER A 40 22.64 10.63 0.84
CA SER A 40 22.84 11.23 2.17
C SER A 40 22.88 10.23 3.36
N GLY A 41 22.70 8.93 3.13
CA GLY A 41 22.69 7.89 4.17
C GLY A 41 21.45 7.88 5.07
N ARG A 42 20.53 8.83 4.87
CA ARG A 42 19.27 8.96 5.60
C ARG A 42 18.16 8.17 4.93
N THR A 43 17.26 7.60 5.74
CA THR A 43 16.08 6.88 5.24
C THR A 43 15.00 7.86 4.79
N CYS A 44 14.32 7.56 3.69
CA CYS A 44 13.19 8.28 3.15
C CYS A 44 12.00 7.34 2.94
N SER A 45 10.80 7.90 3.00
CA SER A 45 9.56 7.19 2.68
C SER A 45 9.05 7.65 1.32
N GLY A 46 9.03 6.75 0.35
CA GLY A 46 8.52 6.97 -0.98
C GLY A 46 7.05 6.57 -1.08
N VAL A 47 6.27 7.36 -1.82
CA VAL A 47 4.90 7.02 -2.20
C VAL A 47 4.73 7.28 -3.69
N LEU A 48 4.25 6.29 -4.42
CA LEU A 48 3.76 6.41 -5.78
C LEU A 48 2.25 6.32 -5.77
N MET A 49 1.59 7.39 -6.17
CA MET A 49 0.14 7.42 -6.34
C MET A 49 -0.17 7.32 -7.83
N LYS A 50 -0.83 6.23 -8.23
CA LYS A 50 -1.14 5.94 -9.63
C LYS A 50 -2.65 5.83 -9.83
N THR A 51 -3.15 6.66 -10.73
CA THR A 51 -4.50 6.53 -11.31
C THR A 51 -4.36 5.98 -12.73
N ARG A 52 -5.48 5.78 -13.44
CA ARG A 52 -5.46 5.38 -14.86
C ARG A 52 -4.67 6.35 -15.77
N THR A 53 -4.65 7.63 -15.44
CA THR A 53 -4.14 8.70 -16.34
C THR A 53 -2.95 9.46 -15.79
N ARG A 54 -2.69 9.38 -14.47
CA ARG A 54 -1.67 10.17 -13.79
C ARG A 54 -0.88 9.34 -12.80
N GLU A 55 0.39 9.68 -12.66
CA GLU A 55 1.30 9.13 -11.68
C GLU A 55 1.97 10.30 -10.94
N ASN A 56 1.87 10.31 -9.61
CA ASN A 56 2.51 11.31 -8.75
C ASN A 56 3.46 10.61 -7.78
N ARG A 57 4.69 11.13 -7.69
CA ARG A 57 5.75 10.61 -6.81
C ARG A 57 5.98 11.57 -5.66
N TYR A 58 5.98 11.03 -4.45
CA TYR A 58 6.26 11.77 -3.23
C TYR A 58 7.41 11.12 -2.49
N CYS A 59 8.34 11.94 -1.98
CA CYS A 59 9.43 11.49 -1.15
C CYS A 59 9.40 12.30 0.15
N PHE A 60 9.21 11.61 1.27
CA PHE A 60 9.17 12.20 2.59
C PHE A 60 10.46 11.90 3.34
N ARG A 61 11.05 12.93 3.92
CA ARG A 61 12.20 12.76 4.81
C ARG A 61 11.74 12.15 6.13
N ASN A 62 12.40 11.08 6.55
CA ASN A 62 12.22 10.52 7.88
C ASN A 62 13.21 11.14 8.88
N PRO A 63 12.90 11.07 10.19
CA PRO A 63 13.86 11.41 11.23
C PRO A 63 15.16 10.61 11.08
N ASP A 64 16.27 11.21 11.50
CA ASP A 64 17.57 10.55 11.50
C ASP A 64 17.50 9.26 12.34
N HIS A 65 18.17 8.19 11.88
CA HIS A 65 18.14 6.84 12.48
C HIS A 65 16.79 6.09 12.46
N SER A 66 15.90 6.42 11.52
CA SER A 66 14.67 5.64 11.33
C SER A 66 14.97 4.23 10.78
N SER A 67 14.42 3.20 11.45
CA SER A 67 14.47 1.84 10.95
C SER A 67 13.72 1.72 9.61
N VAL A 68 14.05 0.68 8.84
CA VAL A 68 13.36 0.35 7.58
C VAL A 68 11.86 0.14 7.84
N PHE A 69 11.52 -0.65 8.86
CA PHE A 69 10.15 -0.91 9.26
C PHE A 69 9.36 0.37 9.61
N ARG A 70 9.96 1.27 10.40
CA ARG A 70 9.32 2.54 10.74
C ARG A 70 9.11 3.42 9.51
N SER A 71 10.08 3.41 8.59
CA SER A 71 10.00 4.19 7.34
C SER A 71 8.88 3.68 6.44
N GLU A 72 8.65 2.37 6.39
CA GLU A 72 7.53 1.79 5.65
C GLU A 72 6.17 2.21 6.24
N LEU A 73 6.01 2.12 7.56
CA LEU A 73 4.79 2.59 8.24
C LEU A 73 4.53 4.09 8.01
N VAL A 74 5.60 4.90 7.97
CA VAL A 74 5.48 6.33 7.63
C VAL A 74 5.06 6.51 6.18
N ALA A 75 5.58 5.72 5.24
CA ALA A 75 5.19 5.75 3.83
C ALA A 75 3.70 5.44 3.66
N ILE A 76 3.21 4.37 4.29
CA ILE A 76 1.79 3.97 4.28
C ILE A 76 0.91 5.08 4.86
N ARG A 77 1.26 5.61 6.05
CA ARG A 77 0.49 6.70 6.66
C ARG A 77 0.44 7.95 5.78
N LYS A 78 1.56 8.31 5.15
CA LYS A 78 1.61 9.46 4.24
C LYS A 78 0.79 9.22 2.97
N ALA A 79 0.83 8.01 2.40
CA ALA A 79 0.01 7.64 1.26
C ALA A 79 -1.48 7.79 1.57
N LEU A 80 -1.94 7.27 2.72
CA LEU A 80 -3.34 7.40 3.14
C LEU A 80 -3.76 8.86 3.36
N ASN A 81 -2.90 9.69 3.95
CA ASN A 81 -3.19 11.13 4.07
C ASN A 81 -3.32 11.82 2.71
N LEU A 82 -2.47 11.48 1.74
CA LEU A 82 -2.56 12.03 0.38
C LEU A 82 -3.90 11.66 -0.27
N VAL A 83 -4.40 10.45 -0.04
CA VAL A 83 -5.72 10.03 -0.53
C VAL A 83 -6.84 10.88 0.09
N LEU A 84 -6.78 11.11 1.40
CA LEU A 84 -7.77 11.93 2.11
C LEU A 84 -7.74 13.40 1.66
N GLU A 85 -6.55 13.94 1.40
CA GLU A 85 -6.37 15.32 0.93
C GLU A 85 -6.76 15.49 -0.55
N ALA A 86 -6.69 14.42 -1.35
CA ALA A 86 -6.98 14.46 -2.78
C ALA A 86 -8.48 14.37 -3.12
N ASP A 87 -9.36 14.27 -2.11
CA ASP A 87 -10.81 14.04 -2.28
C ASP A 87 -11.07 12.95 -3.33
N ALA A 88 -10.29 11.86 -3.23
CA ALA A 88 -10.22 10.86 -4.28
C ALA A 88 -11.52 10.03 -4.34
N GLU A 89 -12.40 10.38 -5.26
CA GLU A 89 -13.65 9.66 -5.57
C GLU A 89 -13.43 8.19 -6.02
N ASP A 90 -12.20 7.83 -6.40
CA ASP A 90 -11.83 6.49 -6.89
C ASP A 90 -11.20 5.59 -5.80
N VAL A 91 -11.49 5.87 -4.53
CA VAL A 91 -11.13 4.98 -3.41
C VAL A 91 -12.07 3.79 -3.37
N TRP A 92 -11.57 2.62 -3.76
CA TRP A 92 -12.32 1.37 -3.68
C TRP A 92 -12.21 0.76 -2.29
N ASN A 93 -13.34 0.68 -1.58
CA ASN A 93 -13.46 -0.04 -0.33
C ASN A 93 -14.09 -1.41 -0.59
N PHE A 94 -13.45 -2.48 -0.12
CA PHE A 94 -14.03 -3.81 -0.18
C PHE A 94 -15.08 -3.95 0.93
N GLU A 95 -16.36 -3.85 0.57
CA GLU A 95 -17.45 -4.23 1.48
C GLU A 95 -17.65 -5.75 1.39
N ARG A 96 -17.68 -6.41 2.56
CA ARG A 96 -17.77 -7.86 2.69
C ARG A 96 -19.22 -8.31 2.82
#